data_AF-L1JZ28-F1
#
_entry.id   AF-L1JZ28-F1
#
_cell.length_a   1.000
_cell.length_b   1.000
_cell.length_c   1.000
_cell.angle_alpha   90.00
_cell.angle_beta   90.00
_cell.angle_gamma   90.00
#
_symmetry.space_group_name_H-M   'P 1'
#
loop_
_entity.id
_entity.type
_entity.pdbx_description
1 polymer ?
#
loop_
_entity_poly.entity_id
_entity_poly.type
_entity_poly.pdbx_seq_one_letter_code
_entity_poly.pdbx_strand_id
1 'polypeptide(L)'
;MSDHHHHPKDHMVFDDSKAEEYVKEQIVQSNAEHVVSCVKRYLKPGSDILDFGCGPGVAARKLAALSEVKSVLGADVSDGMLGQFEKLKGASKQEKEEVKAKLTSLKTSPNPVEELKPHVGTKDMVIISYVIGHLHPREAGYDVVKKVAACLKPGGHFILAEFKGGVPFHGEHGDGHEHNHGHEHNHGHEHNHGHEQGHGHGHGHGKGHGHGHEHAHDGHEVYHEDQLHDLLAQAGVTNTKTEMEYQFTMWKVDVDCIVISGVKQVC
;
A
#
# COMPACT_ATOMS: atom_id res chain seq x y z
N MET A 1 31.08 -23.01 -13.02
CA MET A 1 30.68 -21.60 -13.01
C MET A 1 29.23 -21.56 -13.45
N SER A 2 28.31 -21.66 -12.49
CA SER A 2 26.88 -21.61 -12.72
C SER A 2 26.43 -20.19 -12.45
N ASP A 3 26.03 -19.49 -13.51
CA ASP A 3 25.49 -18.14 -13.45
C ASP A 3 24.26 -18.10 -12.54
N HIS A 4 24.42 -17.49 -11.37
CA HIS A 4 23.30 -17.03 -10.56
C HIS A 4 22.61 -15.90 -11.31
N HIS A 5 21.56 -16.24 -12.07
CA HIS A 5 20.57 -15.27 -12.52
C HIS A 5 19.91 -14.66 -11.27
N HIS A 6 20.38 -13.49 -10.87
CA HIS A 6 19.65 -12.62 -9.95
C HIS A 6 18.38 -12.20 -10.68
N HIS A 7 17.23 -12.80 -10.32
CA HIS A 7 15.95 -12.21 -10.68
C HIS A 7 15.86 -10.84 -9.98
N PRO A 8 15.54 -9.75 -10.70
CA PRO A 8 15.20 -8.51 -10.04
C PRO A 8 14.01 -8.79 -9.11
N LYS A 9 14.05 -8.26 -7.89
CA LYS A 9 12.91 -8.33 -6.98
C LYS A 9 11.77 -7.56 -7.65
N ASP A 10 10.86 -8.28 -8.30
CA ASP A 10 9.78 -7.69 -9.08
C ASP A 10 8.97 -6.76 -8.17
N HIS A 11 8.80 -5.51 -8.60
CA HIS A 11 7.86 -4.58 -7.98
C HIS A 11 6.49 -5.25 -7.98
N MET A 12 5.93 -5.56 -6.80
CA MET A 12 4.65 -6.24 -6.70
C MET A 12 3.56 -5.37 -7.32
N VAL A 13 3.11 -5.76 -8.51
CA VAL A 13 1.92 -5.21 -9.17
C VAL A 13 0.72 -5.95 -8.60
N PHE A 14 -0.38 -5.24 -8.36
CA PHE A 14 -1.64 -5.83 -7.91
C PHE A 14 -2.06 -7.01 -8.82
N ASP A 15 -2.56 -8.09 -8.24
CA ASP A 15 -3.10 -9.23 -9.00
C ASP A 15 -4.41 -8.84 -9.69
N ASP A 16 -4.31 -8.45 -10.96
CA ASP A 16 -5.43 -7.97 -11.79
C ASP A 16 -6.66 -8.90 -11.76
N SER A 17 -6.48 -10.20 -11.52
CA SER A 17 -7.59 -11.16 -11.44
C SER A 17 -8.54 -10.89 -10.26
N LYS A 18 -8.05 -10.22 -9.20
CA LYS A 18 -8.80 -9.88 -7.99
C LYS A 18 -9.52 -8.54 -8.06
N ALA A 19 -9.28 -7.73 -9.09
CA ALA A 19 -9.76 -6.34 -9.12
C ALA A 19 -11.29 -6.21 -9.03
N GLU A 20 -12.04 -7.14 -9.62
CA GLU A 20 -13.50 -7.14 -9.55
C GLU A 20 -14.05 -7.51 -8.17
N GLU A 21 -13.38 -8.39 -7.44
CA GLU A 21 -13.77 -8.73 -6.07
C GLU A 21 -13.40 -7.59 -5.12
N TYR A 22 -12.18 -7.07 -5.25
CA TYR A 22 -11.65 -5.98 -4.44
C TYR A 22 -12.56 -4.76 -4.41
N VAL A 23 -13.07 -4.30 -5.57
CA VAL A 23 -13.95 -3.12 -5.63
C VAL A 23 -15.28 -3.28 -4.86
N LYS A 24 -15.70 -4.53 -4.60
CA LYS A 24 -16.93 -4.86 -3.84
C LYS A 24 -16.69 -4.83 -2.33
N GLU A 25 -15.44 -4.81 -1.88
CA GLU A 25 -15.14 -4.81 -0.46
C GLU A 25 -15.54 -3.48 0.21
N GLN A 26 -16.17 -3.55 1.38
CA GLN A 26 -16.64 -2.38 2.11
C GLN A 26 -15.49 -1.44 2.52
N ILE A 27 -14.31 -2.01 2.79
CA ILE A 27 -13.10 -1.24 3.12
C ILE A 27 -12.73 -0.24 2.02
N VAL A 28 -12.86 -0.62 0.75
CA VAL A 28 -12.55 0.25 -0.40
C VAL A 28 -13.47 1.48 -0.42
N GLN A 29 -14.75 1.27 -0.10
CA GLN A 29 -15.73 2.37 -0.01
C GLN A 29 -15.45 3.29 1.19
N SER A 30 -15.18 2.71 2.37
CA SER A 30 -14.90 3.47 3.59
C SER A 30 -13.63 4.31 3.44
N ASN A 31 -12.55 3.70 2.94
CA ASN A 31 -11.27 4.36 2.71
C ASN A 31 -11.41 5.54 1.76
N ALA A 32 -12.15 5.36 0.65
CA ALA A 32 -12.44 6.45 -0.28
C ALA A 32 -13.21 7.60 0.40
N GLU A 33 -14.14 7.31 1.30
CA GLU A 33 -14.90 8.33 2.03
C GLU A 33 -14.03 9.13 3.01
N HIS A 34 -13.13 8.47 3.72
CA HIS A 34 -12.18 9.15 4.62
C HIS A 34 -11.23 10.08 3.85
N VAL A 35 -10.69 9.62 2.72
CA VAL A 35 -9.84 10.45 1.84
C VAL A 35 -10.63 11.65 1.31
N VAL A 36 -11.84 11.44 0.78
CA VAL A 36 -12.70 12.53 0.26
C VAL A 36 -13.05 13.53 1.36
N SER A 37 -13.32 13.08 2.58
CA SER A 37 -13.61 13.94 3.74
C SER A 37 -12.41 14.84 4.09
N CYS A 38 -11.19 14.32 4.00
CA CYS A 38 -9.97 15.12 4.18
C CYS A 38 -9.79 16.12 3.04
N VAL A 39 -9.95 15.70 1.79
CA VAL A 39 -9.74 16.52 0.58
C VAL A 39 -10.66 17.75 0.55
N LYS A 40 -11.94 17.60 0.91
CA LYS A 40 -12.97 18.65 0.76
C LYS A 40 -12.58 20.01 1.35
N ARG A 41 -11.84 20.05 2.45
CA ARG A 41 -11.45 21.30 3.14
C ARG A 41 -10.44 22.16 2.35
N TYR A 42 -9.80 21.56 1.34
CA TYR A 42 -8.75 22.20 0.54
C TYR A 42 -9.19 22.53 -0.89
N LEU A 43 -10.37 22.06 -1.30
CA LEU A 43 -10.88 22.29 -2.64
C LEU A 43 -11.22 23.76 -2.86
N LYS A 44 -10.87 24.24 -4.04
CA LYS A 44 -11.28 25.55 -4.57
C LYS A 44 -12.12 25.31 -5.83
N PRO A 45 -13.05 26.21 -6.18
CA PRO A 45 -13.76 26.11 -7.45
C PRO A 45 -12.79 25.95 -8.63
N GLY A 46 -12.96 24.89 -9.41
CA GLY A 46 -12.13 24.59 -10.57
C GLY A 46 -10.90 23.70 -10.28
N SER A 47 -10.82 23.04 -9.12
CA SER A 47 -9.67 22.22 -8.72
C SER A 47 -9.39 21.08 -9.71
N ASP A 48 -8.14 20.93 -10.14
CA ASP A 48 -7.64 19.81 -10.94
C ASP A 48 -6.82 18.85 -10.05
N ILE A 49 -7.26 17.60 -9.99
CA ILE A 49 -6.75 16.58 -9.05
C ILE A 49 -6.04 15.46 -9.82
N LEU A 50 -4.90 15.02 -9.29
CA LEU A 50 -4.29 13.73 -9.61
C LEU A 50 -4.47 12.78 -8.43
N ASP A 51 -5.08 11.63 -8.67
CA ASP A 51 -5.21 10.52 -7.72
C ASP A 51 -4.26 9.40 -8.18
N PHE A 52 -3.09 9.28 -7.53
CA PHE A 52 -2.02 8.37 -7.94
C PHE A 52 -2.07 7.07 -7.12
N GLY A 53 -2.05 5.94 -7.82
CA GLY A 53 -2.50 4.66 -7.29
C GLY A 53 -4.00 4.66 -7.00
N CYS A 54 -4.81 5.12 -7.97
CA CYS A 54 -6.24 5.34 -7.78
C CYS A 54 -7.05 4.04 -7.60
N GLY A 55 -6.43 2.88 -7.81
CA GLY A 55 -7.07 1.58 -7.79
C GLY A 55 -8.29 1.55 -8.72
N PRO A 56 -9.44 1.04 -8.27
CA PRO A 56 -10.64 0.97 -9.08
C PRO A 56 -11.30 2.33 -9.31
N GLY A 57 -10.78 3.44 -8.76
CA GLY A 57 -11.30 4.79 -9.01
C GLY A 57 -12.47 5.23 -8.14
N VAL A 58 -12.74 4.56 -7.02
CA VAL A 58 -13.85 4.89 -6.12
C VAL A 58 -13.70 6.31 -5.54
N ALA A 59 -12.51 6.65 -5.01
CA ALA A 59 -12.23 7.99 -4.51
C ALA A 59 -12.27 9.03 -5.64
N ALA A 60 -11.61 8.76 -6.77
CA ALA A 60 -11.63 9.62 -7.95
C ALA A 60 -13.05 9.95 -8.44
N ARG A 61 -13.95 8.95 -8.48
CA ARG A 61 -15.35 9.14 -8.86
C ARG A 61 -16.11 10.00 -7.87
N LYS A 62 -15.97 9.75 -6.56
CA LYS A 62 -16.60 10.55 -5.50
C LYS A 62 -16.11 12.01 -5.55
N LEU A 63 -14.81 12.23 -5.78
CA LEU A 63 -14.24 13.58 -5.98
C LEU A 63 -14.82 14.26 -7.22
N ALA A 64 -14.96 13.53 -8.33
CA ALA A 64 -15.50 14.07 -9.57
C ALA A 64 -17.00 14.41 -9.50
N ALA A 65 -17.72 13.98 -8.46
CA ALA A 65 -19.10 14.39 -8.19
C ALA A 65 -19.22 15.72 -7.42
N LEU A 66 -18.11 16.22 -6.86
CA LEU A 66 -18.07 17.49 -6.12
C LEU A 66 -18.08 18.69 -7.07
N SER A 67 -18.82 19.74 -6.70
CA SER A 67 -19.01 20.95 -7.53
C SER A 67 -17.74 21.77 -7.73
N GLU A 68 -16.81 21.69 -6.78
CA GLU A 68 -15.56 22.44 -6.76
C GLU A 68 -14.52 21.82 -7.70
N VAL A 69 -14.71 20.56 -8.11
CA VAL A 69 -13.74 19.80 -8.89
C VAL A 69 -14.00 19.98 -10.37
N LYS A 70 -12.96 20.38 -11.11
CA LYS A 70 -12.99 20.51 -12.58
C LYS A 70 -12.62 19.20 -13.25
N SER A 71 -11.58 18.55 -12.75
CA SER A 71 -11.09 17.29 -13.30
C SER A 71 -10.40 16.43 -12.26
N VAL A 72 -10.53 15.12 -12.45
CA VAL A 72 -9.77 14.11 -11.72
C VAL A 72 -9.10 13.19 -12.74
N LEU A 73 -7.79 13.09 -12.64
CA LEU A 73 -6.98 12.10 -13.33
C LEU A 73 -6.61 11.00 -12.34
N GLY A 74 -7.18 9.81 -12.50
CA GLY A 74 -6.73 8.62 -11.76
C GLY A 74 -5.57 7.96 -12.50
N ALA A 75 -4.46 7.71 -11.80
CA ALA A 75 -3.30 7.03 -12.35
C ALA A 75 -3.05 5.73 -11.60
N ASP A 76 -2.86 4.62 -12.31
CA ASP A 76 -2.56 3.33 -11.67
C ASP A 76 -1.67 2.45 -12.57
N VAL A 77 -0.93 1.54 -11.94
CA VAL A 77 -0.06 0.56 -12.62
C VAL A 77 -0.81 -0.72 -13.01
N SER A 78 -1.98 -1.00 -12.46
CA SER A 78 -2.77 -2.22 -12.71
C SER A 78 -3.78 -2.03 -13.85
N ASP A 79 -3.80 -2.93 -14.83
CA ASP A 79 -4.82 -2.89 -15.91
C ASP A 79 -6.18 -3.32 -15.38
N GLY A 80 -6.20 -4.30 -14.45
CA GLY A 80 -7.41 -4.75 -13.77
C GLY A 80 -8.10 -3.61 -13.02
N MET A 81 -7.34 -2.79 -12.28
CA MET A 81 -7.84 -1.61 -11.57
C MET A 81 -8.42 -0.57 -12.51
N LEU A 82 -7.69 -0.21 -13.57
CA LEU A 82 -8.18 0.76 -14.56
C LEU A 82 -9.37 0.23 -15.35
N GLY A 83 -9.47 -1.09 -15.55
CA GLY A 83 -10.67 -1.73 -16.09
C GLY A 83 -11.90 -1.52 -15.21
N GLN A 84 -11.76 -1.58 -13.88
CA GLN A 84 -12.85 -1.24 -12.96
C GLN A 84 -13.12 0.26 -12.91
N PHE A 85 -12.09 1.10 -13.01
CA PHE A 85 -12.22 2.55 -13.10
C PHE A 85 -13.13 2.96 -14.26
N GLU A 86 -12.89 2.44 -15.46
CA GLU A 86 -13.71 2.78 -16.62
C GLU A 86 -15.15 2.26 -16.50
N LYS A 87 -15.37 1.10 -15.85
CA LYS A 87 -16.72 0.61 -15.53
C LYS A 87 -17.44 1.56 -14.55
N LEU A 88 -16.80 1.98 -13.47
CA LEU A 88 -17.38 2.89 -12.48
C LEU A 88 -17.65 4.29 -13.05
N LYS A 89 -16.78 4.75 -13.96
CA LYS A 89 -16.95 6.01 -14.71
C LYS A 89 -18.13 5.94 -15.68
N GLY A 90 -18.37 4.77 -16.30
CA GLY A 90 -19.48 4.53 -17.23
C GLY A 90 -20.82 4.18 -16.57
N ALA A 91 -20.84 3.82 -15.29
CA ALA A 91 -22.06 3.48 -14.55
C ALA A 91 -23.01 4.69 -14.46
N SER A 92 -24.14 4.60 -15.17
CA SER A 92 -25.08 5.72 -15.36
C SER A 92 -26.27 5.70 -14.39
N LYS A 93 -26.56 6.88 -13.82
CA LYS A 93 -27.82 7.41 -13.23
C LYS A 93 -28.56 6.65 -12.11
N GLN A 94 -28.28 5.37 -11.84
CA GLN A 94 -28.94 4.63 -10.76
C GLN A 94 -28.19 4.69 -9.42
N GLU A 95 -26.94 5.16 -9.42
CA GLU A 95 -26.18 5.46 -8.21
C GLU A 95 -26.25 6.97 -7.91
N LYS A 96 -26.52 7.31 -6.64
CA LYS A 96 -26.98 8.63 -6.14
C LYS A 96 -26.03 9.83 -6.36
N GLU A 97 -24.91 9.67 -7.05
CA GLU A 97 -23.92 10.71 -7.27
C GLU A 97 -23.59 10.84 -8.77
N GLU A 98 -24.12 11.91 -9.38
CA GLU A 98 -23.79 12.29 -10.76
C GLU A 98 -22.39 12.89 -10.82
N VAL A 99 -21.53 12.33 -11.69
CA VAL A 99 -20.20 12.87 -11.97
C VAL A 99 -20.34 14.19 -12.73
N LYS A 100 -19.78 15.27 -12.18
CA LYS A 100 -19.85 16.63 -12.73
C LYS A 100 -18.55 17.08 -13.38
N ALA A 101 -17.42 16.56 -12.89
CA ALA A 101 -16.08 16.87 -13.35
C ALA A 101 -15.66 15.94 -14.50
N LYS A 102 -14.61 16.35 -15.23
CA LYS A 102 -13.94 15.43 -16.16
C LYS A 102 -13.20 14.34 -15.37
N LEU A 103 -13.63 13.09 -15.51
CA LEU A 103 -12.99 11.93 -14.90
C LEU A 103 -12.24 11.12 -15.97
N THR A 104 -10.93 10.91 -15.81
CA THR A 104 -10.09 10.15 -16.75
C THR A 104 -9.09 9.28 -16.03
N SER A 105 -8.72 8.15 -16.63
CA SER A 105 -7.66 7.26 -16.16
C SER A 105 -6.35 7.45 -16.95
N LEU A 106 -5.24 7.05 -16.33
CA LEU A 106 -3.90 6.99 -16.91
C LEU A 106 -3.20 5.70 -16.44
N LYS A 107 -2.78 4.86 -17.37
CA LYS A 107 -1.88 3.75 -17.06
C LYS A 107 -0.47 4.28 -16.81
N THR A 108 0.15 3.83 -15.73
CA THR A 108 1.54 4.15 -15.40
C THR A 108 2.41 2.90 -15.33
N SER A 109 3.71 3.07 -15.48
CA SER A 109 4.71 2.10 -15.05
C SER A 109 5.05 2.26 -13.55
N PRO A 110 5.75 1.29 -12.92
CA PRO A 110 6.26 1.44 -11.54
C PRO A 110 7.16 2.67 -11.32
N ASN A 111 7.81 3.16 -12.39
CA ASN A 111 8.60 4.39 -12.37
C ASN A 111 8.00 5.40 -13.37
N PRO A 112 7.00 6.19 -12.95
CA PRO A 112 6.05 6.87 -13.86
C PRO A 112 6.61 8.20 -14.41
N VAL A 113 7.85 8.22 -14.90
CA VAL A 113 8.54 9.45 -15.33
C VAL A 113 7.90 10.04 -16.58
N GLU A 114 7.73 9.24 -17.64
CA GLU A 114 7.26 9.74 -18.93
C GLU A 114 5.76 10.02 -18.91
N GLU A 115 5.01 9.20 -18.18
CA GLU A 115 3.55 9.30 -18.05
C GLU A 115 3.14 10.53 -17.23
N LEU A 116 3.90 10.91 -16.19
CA LEU A 116 3.60 12.09 -15.36
C LEU A 116 4.23 13.38 -15.88
N LYS A 117 5.21 13.32 -16.79
CA LYS A 117 5.88 14.51 -17.34
C LYS A 117 4.91 15.58 -17.87
N PRO A 118 3.81 15.27 -18.58
CA PRO A 118 2.84 16.28 -19.03
C PRO A 118 2.06 16.96 -17.90
N HIS A 119 2.12 16.41 -16.69
CA HIS A 119 1.32 16.83 -15.53
C HIS A 119 2.14 17.61 -14.49
N VAL A 120 3.46 17.71 -14.65
CA VAL A 120 4.35 18.50 -13.78
C VAL A 120 3.86 19.94 -13.66
N GLY A 121 3.64 20.41 -12.43
CA GLY A 121 3.21 21.78 -12.16
C GLY A 121 1.78 22.12 -12.59
N THR A 122 0.93 21.13 -12.90
CA THR A 122 -0.42 21.39 -13.45
C THR A 122 -1.55 21.20 -12.44
N LYS A 123 -1.32 20.44 -11.36
CA LYS A 123 -2.36 19.98 -10.44
C LYS A 123 -2.49 20.89 -9.22
N ASP A 124 -3.73 21.15 -8.82
CA ASP A 124 -4.01 21.88 -7.58
C ASP A 124 -3.92 20.95 -6.36
N MET A 125 -4.16 19.66 -6.59
CA MET A 125 -4.08 18.62 -5.57
C MET A 125 -3.56 17.30 -6.14
N VAL A 126 -2.79 16.61 -5.31
CA VAL A 126 -2.28 15.26 -5.56
C VAL A 126 -2.64 14.41 -4.35
N ILE A 127 -3.16 13.22 -4.61
CA ILE A 127 -3.58 12.25 -3.61
C ILE A 127 -2.78 10.97 -3.85
N ILE A 128 -2.27 10.37 -2.78
CA ILE A 128 -1.79 8.99 -2.74
C ILE A 128 -2.49 8.32 -1.56
N SER A 129 -3.16 7.19 -1.80
CA SER A 129 -3.83 6.44 -0.73
C SER A 129 -3.53 4.95 -0.83
N TYR A 130 -2.90 4.38 0.20
CA TYR A 130 -2.60 2.95 0.31
C TYR A 130 -1.71 2.42 -0.83
N VAL A 131 -0.66 3.19 -1.15
CA VAL A 131 0.29 2.88 -2.24
C VAL A 131 1.70 2.75 -1.70
N ILE A 132 2.08 3.55 -0.70
CA ILE A 132 3.47 3.71 -0.30
C ILE A 132 4.03 2.41 0.26
N GLY A 133 3.19 1.67 1.00
CA GLY A 133 3.52 0.33 1.48
C GLY A 133 3.84 -0.68 0.38
N HIS A 134 3.41 -0.47 -0.87
CA HIS A 134 3.71 -1.38 -2.00
C HIS A 134 5.00 -1.01 -2.75
N LEU A 135 5.57 0.17 -2.48
CA LEU A 135 6.74 0.67 -3.20
C LEU A 135 8.03 0.13 -2.58
N HIS A 136 8.51 -0.99 -3.12
CA HIS A 136 9.75 -1.63 -2.69
C HIS A 136 10.88 -1.51 -3.71
N PRO A 137 12.13 -1.37 -3.23
CA PRO A 137 12.51 -1.08 -1.82
C PRO A 137 12.05 0.33 -1.40
N ARG A 138 12.06 0.64 -0.10
CA ARG A 138 11.63 1.95 0.47
C ARG A 138 12.09 3.16 -0.35
N GLU A 139 13.31 3.11 -0.85
CA GLU A 139 13.92 4.18 -1.63
C GLU A 139 13.15 4.49 -2.92
N ALA A 140 12.53 3.48 -3.54
CA ALA A 140 11.64 3.67 -4.66
C ALA A 140 10.39 4.50 -4.26
N GLY A 141 9.90 4.34 -3.03
CA GLY A 141 8.82 5.13 -2.46
C GLY A 141 9.13 6.63 -2.46
N TYR A 142 10.30 7.03 -1.96
CA TYR A 142 10.73 8.44 -1.96
C TYR A 142 10.75 9.02 -3.38
N ASP A 143 11.30 8.25 -4.31
CA ASP A 143 11.48 8.66 -5.69
C ASP A 143 10.17 8.80 -6.47
N VAL A 144 9.21 7.92 -6.22
CA VAL A 144 7.86 7.99 -6.80
C VAL A 144 7.09 9.17 -6.19
N VAL A 145 7.10 9.32 -4.87
CA VAL A 145 6.38 10.43 -4.22
C VAL A 145 6.92 11.78 -4.64
N LYS A 146 8.24 11.92 -4.81
CA LYS A 146 8.84 13.13 -5.35
C LYS A 146 8.36 13.46 -6.78
N LYS A 147 8.25 12.45 -7.65
CA LYS A 147 7.75 12.63 -9.04
C LYS A 147 6.26 13.00 -9.03
N VAL A 148 5.47 12.37 -8.19
CA VAL A 148 4.04 12.64 -8.03
C VAL A 148 3.79 14.02 -7.43
N ALA A 149 4.56 14.42 -6.40
CA ALA A 149 4.53 15.77 -5.83
C ALA A 149 4.96 16.85 -6.84
N ALA A 150 5.83 16.53 -7.81
CA ALA A 150 6.21 17.46 -8.87
C ALA A 150 5.00 17.88 -9.73
N CYS A 151 3.95 17.07 -9.83
CA CYS A 151 2.70 17.40 -10.52
C CYS A 151 1.94 18.58 -9.90
N LEU A 152 2.18 18.88 -8.62
CA LEU A 152 1.55 20.02 -7.96
C LEU A 152 2.05 21.36 -8.50
N LYS A 153 1.15 22.31 -8.65
CA LYS A 153 1.45 23.73 -8.74
C LYS A 153 2.12 24.20 -7.44
N PRO A 154 2.91 25.29 -7.46
CA PRO A 154 3.31 25.98 -6.23
C PRO A 154 2.07 26.32 -5.39
N GLY A 155 2.08 25.98 -4.09
CA GLY A 155 0.93 26.15 -3.20
C GLY A 155 -0.19 25.11 -3.36
N GLY A 156 -0.02 24.09 -4.21
CA GLY A 156 -0.93 22.94 -4.32
C GLY A 156 -0.82 22.00 -3.12
N HIS A 157 -1.89 21.24 -2.86
CA HIS A 157 -1.97 20.36 -1.69
C HIS A 157 -1.60 18.91 -2.04
N PHE A 158 -0.77 18.31 -1.19
CA PHE A 158 -0.49 16.88 -1.21
C PHE A 158 -1.30 16.21 -0.10
N ILE A 159 -2.01 15.13 -0.42
CA ILE A 159 -2.75 14.31 0.55
C ILE A 159 -2.18 12.88 0.48
N LEU A 160 -1.73 12.37 1.62
CA LEU A 160 -1.23 11.02 1.78
C LEU A 160 -2.09 10.27 2.79
N ALA A 161 -2.71 9.16 2.39
CA ALA A 161 -3.40 8.25 3.29
C ALA A 161 -2.69 6.89 3.32
N GLU A 162 -2.42 6.37 4.51
CA GLU A 162 -1.68 5.10 4.65
C GLU A 162 -2.03 4.38 5.96
N PHE A 163 -1.73 3.08 6.02
CA PHE A 163 -1.80 2.32 7.27
C PHE A 163 -0.74 2.80 8.27
N LYS A 164 -1.14 3.04 9.51
CA LYS A 164 -0.26 3.47 10.59
C LYS A 164 0.32 2.25 11.30
N GLY A 165 1.64 2.21 11.47
CA GLY A 165 2.30 1.20 12.30
C GLY A 165 2.33 -0.21 11.73
N GLY A 166 1.90 -0.38 10.48
CA GLY A 166 1.85 -1.67 9.81
C GLY A 166 0.59 -2.43 10.15
N VAL A 167 -0.08 -2.92 9.13
CA VAL A 167 -1.13 -3.94 9.28
C VAL A 167 -0.52 -5.14 10.01
N PRO A 168 -1.18 -5.72 11.02
CA PRO A 168 -0.66 -6.91 11.68
C PRO A 168 -0.91 -8.11 10.76
N PHE A 169 -0.16 -8.21 9.67
CA PHE A 169 -0.04 -9.43 8.90
C PHE A 169 0.93 -10.38 9.61
N HIS A 170 0.61 -10.73 10.86
CA HIS A 170 1.05 -11.98 11.46
C HIS A 170 -0.19 -12.87 11.47
N GLY A 171 -0.17 -13.94 10.68
CA GLY A 171 -1.26 -14.89 10.59
C GLY A 171 -1.69 -15.36 11.98
N GLU A 172 -2.99 -15.30 12.24
CA GLU A 172 -3.61 -15.96 13.38
C GLU A 172 -3.42 -17.48 13.27
N HIS A 173 -2.28 -17.96 13.75
CA HIS A 173 -2.25 -19.17 14.58
C HIS A 173 -2.03 -18.72 16.02
N GLY A 174 -3.11 -18.22 16.62
CA GLY A 174 -3.18 -18.03 18.06
C GLY A 174 -3.40 -19.37 18.76
N ASP A 175 -2.35 -20.18 18.86
CA ASP A 175 -2.18 -21.08 19.99
C ASP A 175 -1.06 -20.50 20.85
N GLY A 176 -1.49 -19.73 21.86
CA GLY A 176 -0.60 -19.16 22.85
C GLY A 176 0.13 -20.27 23.59
N HIS A 177 1.44 -20.32 23.41
CA HIS A 177 2.32 -21.00 24.35
C HIS A 177 3.37 -20.01 24.86
N GLU A 178 3.09 -19.53 26.08
CA GLU A 178 4.03 -18.86 26.96
C GLU A 178 5.30 -19.73 27.09
N HIS A 179 6.44 -19.22 26.61
CA HIS A 179 7.72 -19.81 26.95
C HIS A 179 8.26 -19.15 28.21
N ASN A 180 7.84 -19.70 29.36
CA ASN A 180 8.58 -19.55 30.60
C ASN A 180 9.96 -20.19 30.43
N HIS A 181 10.99 -19.36 30.30
CA HIS A 181 12.38 -19.80 30.43
C HIS A 181 12.74 -19.94 31.91
N GLY A 182 12.36 -21.10 32.48
CA GLY A 182 12.91 -21.59 33.73
C GLY A 182 14.30 -22.17 33.51
N HIS A 183 15.31 -21.53 34.11
CA HIS A 183 16.60 -22.13 34.40
C HIS A 183 16.41 -23.24 35.47
N GLU A 184 17.08 -24.39 35.32
CA GLU A 184 18.19 -24.85 36.20
C GLU A 184 18.49 -26.37 36.15
N HIS A 185 19.81 -26.63 36.16
CA HIS A 185 20.65 -27.69 36.77
C HIS A 185 20.46 -29.21 36.55
N ASN A 186 21.55 -29.77 35.97
CA ASN A 186 22.30 -30.99 36.29
C ASN A 186 21.61 -32.36 36.45
N HIS A 187 22.21 -33.39 35.82
CA HIS A 187 22.86 -34.50 36.53
C HIS A 187 23.73 -35.31 35.55
N GLY A 188 25.02 -35.45 35.86
CA GLY A 188 25.89 -36.43 35.21
C GLY A 188 25.59 -37.84 35.70
N HIS A 189 25.75 -38.82 34.82
CA HIS A 189 26.17 -40.18 35.16
C HIS A 189 26.72 -40.87 33.91
N GLU A 190 28.03 -41.09 33.91
CA GLU A 190 28.66 -42.09 33.05
C GLU A 190 28.33 -43.49 33.57
N HIS A 191 28.00 -44.42 32.67
CA HIS A 191 28.28 -45.84 32.85
C HIS A 191 28.58 -46.48 31.50
N ASN A 192 29.76 -47.08 31.42
CA ASN A 192 30.25 -47.89 30.32
C ASN A 192 29.83 -49.34 30.58
N HIS A 193 29.39 -50.09 29.55
CA HIS A 193 29.63 -51.54 29.42
C HIS A 193 29.20 -51.99 28.01
N GLY A 194 30.12 -52.64 27.30
CA GLY A 194 29.91 -53.16 25.95
C GLY A 194 29.27 -54.54 25.91
N HIS A 195 28.68 -54.85 24.75
CA HIS A 195 28.62 -56.19 24.15
C HIS A 195 28.46 -56.06 22.63
N GLU A 196 29.25 -56.82 21.90
CA GLU A 196 29.03 -57.15 20.49
C GLU A 196 27.86 -58.15 20.37
N GLN A 197 27.00 -57.97 19.36
CA GLN A 197 26.49 -59.02 18.45
C GLN A 197 25.36 -58.49 17.54
N GLY A 198 25.57 -58.63 16.22
CA GLY A 198 24.63 -59.32 15.31
C GLY A 198 23.30 -58.68 14.88
N HIS A 199 23.23 -58.35 13.59
CA HIS A 199 22.08 -58.47 12.67
C HIS A 199 20.86 -57.52 12.79
N GLY A 200 20.88 -56.48 11.95
CA GLY A 200 19.98 -56.30 10.79
C GLY A 200 18.46 -56.16 10.98
N HIS A 201 17.96 -54.93 10.85
CA HIS A 201 16.82 -54.62 9.97
C HIS A 201 16.72 -53.11 9.71
N GLY A 202 16.46 -52.75 8.46
CA GLY A 202 16.40 -51.37 7.99
C GLY A 202 15.18 -50.61 8.51
N HIS A 203 15.41 -49.36 8.92
CA HIS A 203 14.41 -48.31 8.92
C HIS A 203 15.11 -46.97 8.67
N GLY A 204 15.24 -46.62 7.39
CA GLY A 204 15.68 -45.30 6.98
C GLY A 204 14.56 -44.28 7.17
N HIS A 205 14.38 -43.80 8.41
CA HIS A 205 13.69 -42.54 8.61
C HIS A 205 14.66 -41.41 8.27
N GLY A 206 14.64 -41.02 6.99
CA GLY A 206 15.18 -39.73 6.57
C GLY A 206 14.49 -38.64 7.37
N LYS A 207 15.21 -38.12 8.37
CA LYS A 207 14.80 -37.00 9.18
C LYS A 207 14.39 -35.86 8.25
N GLY A 208 13.15 -35.41 8.40
CA GLY A 208 12.64 -34.22 7.74
C GLY A 208 13.63 -33.08 7.93
N HIS A 209 14.33 -32.74 6.86
CA HIS A 209 14.92 -31.42 6.71
C HIS A 209 13.74 -30.52 6.38
N GLY A 210 13.18 -29.90 7.41
CA GLY A 210 12.41 -28.67 7.25
C GLY A 210 13.36 -27.64 6.68
N HIS A 211 13.46 -27.59 5.35
CA HIS A 211 13.87 -26.37 4.68
C HIS A 211 12.78 -25.37 5.03
N GLY A 212 13.12 -24.43 5.91
CA GLY A 212 12.38 -23.19 6.03
C GLY A 212 12.35 -22.58 4.65
N HIS A 213 11.23 -22.77 3.95
CA HIS A 213 10.88 -21.89 2.87
C HIS A 213 10.67 -20.53 3.53
N GLU A 214 11.55 -19.59 3.21
CA GLU A 214 11.20 -18.18 3.29
C GLU A 214 9.95 -18.03 2.44
N HIS A 215 8.79 -17.97 3.12
CA HIS A 215 7.58 -17.51 2.49
C HIS A 215 7.87 -16.07 2.08
N ALA A 216 7.71 -15.78 0.78
CA ALA A 216 7.57 -14.42 0.33
C ALA A 216 6.40 -13.83 1.12
N HIS A 217 6.74 -13.12 2.20
CA HIS A 217 5.79 -12.30 2.92
C HIS A 217 5.20 -11.34 1.91
N ASP A 218 3.88 -11.17 1.90
CA ASP A 218 3.21 -10.10 1.17
C ASP A 218 3.98 -8.82 1.47
N GLY A 219 4.76 -8.36 0.48
CA GLY A 219 5.75 -7.31 0.62
C GLY A 219 5.06 -5.98 0.77
N HIS A 220 4.50 -5.73 1.96
CA HIS A 220 3.96 -4.45 2.36
C HIS A 220 4.91 -3.85 3.39
N GLU A 221 5.62 -2.79 3.02
CA GLU A 221 6.50 -2.13 3.94
C GLU A 221 5.66 -1.38 4.96
N VAL A 222 6.16 -1.38 6.20
CA VAL A 222 5.53 -0.68 7.30
C VAL A 222 6.14 0.71 7.40
N TYR A 223 5.27 1.72 7.40
CA TYR A 223 5.65 3.10 7.64
C TYR A 223 5.04 3.59 8.95
N HIS A 224 5.90 4.18 9.79
CA HIS A 224 5.45 4.98 10.92
C HIS A 224 5.18 6.41 10.46
N GLU A 225 4.34 7.14 11.22
CA GLU A 225 3.94 8.51 10.94
C GLU A 225 5.15 9.43 10.67
N ASP A 226 6.16 9.41 11.52
CA ASP A 226 7.40 10.20 11.35
C ASP A 226 8.10 9.92 10.00
N GLN A 227 8.06 8.68 9.53
CA GLN A 227 8.67 8.28 8.26
C GLN A 227 7.86 8.79 7.07
N LEU A 228 6.53 8.84 7.18
CA LEU A 228 5.67 9.46 6.16
C LEU A 228 5.87 10.97 6.12
N HIS A 229 6.03 11.62 7.27
CA HIS A 229 6.37 13.05 7.35
C HIS A 229 7.72 13.37 6.71
N ASP A 230 8.75 12.56 7.00
CA ASP A 230 10.07 12.70 6.38
C ASP A 230 10.01 12.49 4.86
N LEU A 231 9.28 11.47 4.41
CA LEU A 231 9.06 11.22 2.98
C LEU A 231 8.44 12.43 2.27
N LEU A 232 7.41 13.04 2.85
CA LEU A 232 6.79 14.25 2.31
C LEU A 232 7.77 15.43 2.29
N ALA A 233 8.55 15.61 3.35
CA ALA A 233 9.58 16.65 3.41
C ALA A 233 10.63 16.49 2.29
N GLN A 234 11.13 15.28 2.08
CA GLN A 234 12.07 14.96 0.99
C GLN A 234 11.48 15.20 -0.41
N ALA A 235 10.15 15.07 -0.55
CA ALA A 235 9.41 15.38 -1.76
C ALA A 235 9.15 16.89 -1.98
N GLY A 236 9.60 17.77 -1.07
CA GLY A 236 9.36 19.21 -1.13
C GLY A 236 7.95 19.62 -0.71
N VAL A 237 7.24 18.73 0.00
CA VAL A 237 5.95 19.02 0.63
C VAL A 237 6.23 19.47 2.06
N THR A 238 5.75 20.67 2.40
CA THR A 238 6.00 21.31 3.69
C THR A 238 4.70 21.61 4.41
N ASN A 239 4.79 22.13 5.64
CA ASN A 239 3.64 22.39 6.52
C ASN A 239 2.76 21.14 6.67
N THR A 240 3.41 19.98 6.78
CA THR A 240 2.72 18.70 6.88
C THR A 240 2.05 18.56 8.23
N LYS A 241 0.81 18.06 8.23
CA LYS A 241 0.04 17.78 9.45
C LYS A 241 -0.89 16.59 9.25
N THR A 242 -1.02 15.81 10.31
CA THR A 242 -2.01 14.74 10.42
C THR A 242 -3.41 15.35 10.53
N GLU A 243 -4.25 15.06 9.55
CA GLU A 243 -5.61 15.63 9.42
C GLU A 243 -6.70 14.73 10.00
N MET A 244 -6.45 13.43 9.96
CA MET A 244 -7.41 12.41 10.33
C MET A 244 -6.65 11.15 10.73
N GLU A 245 -7.08 10.57 11.84
CA GLU A 245 -6.74 9.22 12.25
C GLU A 245 -8.05 8.44 12.40
N TYR A 246 -8.08 7.22 11.89
CA TYR A 246 -9.26 6.38 11.97
C TYR A 246 -8.88 4.91 12.01
N GLN A 247 -9.78 4.12 12.58
CA GLN A 247 -9.68 2.67 12.66
C GLN A 247 -10.83 2.04 11.89
N PHE A 248 -10.58 0.90 11.28
CA PHE A 248 -11.62 0.01 10.80
C PHE A 248 -11.21 -1.44 11.06
N THR A 249 -12.19 -2.33 11.07
CA THR A 249 -11.94 -3.76 11.19
C THR A 249 -11.89 -4.39 9.81
N MET A 250 -10.78 -5.05 9.48
CA MET A 250 -10.58 -5.83 8.26
C MET A 250 -10.15 -7.24 8.66
N TRP A 251 -10.85 -8.26 8.15
CA TRP A 251 -10.59 -9.66 8.52
C TRP A 251 -10.57 -9.91 10.04
N LYS A 252 -11.42 -9.21 10.81
CA LYS A 252 -11.50 -9.24 12.29
C LYS A 252 -10.29 -8.62 13.02
N VAL A 253 -9.43 -7.91 12.30
CA VAL A 253 -8.30 -7.18 12.84
C VAL A 253 -8.57 -5.68 12.73
N ASP A 254 -8.39 -4.95 13.82
CA ASP A 254 -8.47 -3.49 13.79
C ASP A 254 -7.20 -2.92 13.16
N VAL A 255 -7.39 -2.03 12.19
CA VAL A 255 -6.33 -1.43 11.39
C VAL A 255 -6.35 0.08 11.56
N ASP A 256 -5.23 0.62 12.03
CA ASP A 256 -5.03 2.06 12.14
C ASP A 256 -4.66 2.69 10.79
N CYS A 257 -5.29 3.81 10.48
CA CYS A 257 -5.05 4.58 9.27
C CYS A 257 -4.83 6.05 9.61
N ILE A 258 -3.99 6.70 8.80
CA ILE A 258 -3.67 8.11 8.95
C ILE A 258 -3.80 8.83 7.60
N VAL A 259 -4.30 10.07 7.64
CA VAL A 259 -4.26 10.99 6.49
C VAL A 259 -3.43 12.20 6.87
N ILE A 260 -2.32 12.41 6.15
CA ILE A 260 -1.42 13.54 6.29
C ILE A 260 -1.62 14.46 5.10
N SER A 261 -1.72 15.77 5.35
CA SER A 261 -1.76 16.78 4.29
C SER A 261 -0.58 17.74 4.39
N GLY A 262 -0.17 18.31 3.26
CA GLY A 262 0.84 19.35 3.21
C GLY A 262 0.76 20.16 1.93
N VAL A 263 1.64 21.15 1.78
CA VAL A 263 1.63 22.08 0.65
C VAL A 263 2.98 22.03 -0.07
N LYS A 264 2.95 22.01 -1.41
CA LYS A 264 4.17 22.12 -2.21
C LYS A 264 4.83 23.48 -1.97
N GLN A 265 6.08 23.44 -1.53
CA GLN A 265 6.89 24.63 -1.35
C GLN A 265 7.22 25.27 -2.71
N VAL A 266 7.33 26.60 -2.72
CA VAL A 266 7.93 27.33 -3.83
C VAL A 266 9.44 27.22 -3.67
N CYS A 267 10.10 26.41 -4.50
CA CYS A 267 11.55 26.40 -4.61
C CYS A 267 12.05 27.60 -5.41
#